data_AF-A0A3M1B006-F1
#
_entry.id   AF-A0A3M1B006-F1
#
_cell.length_a   1.000
_cell.length_b   1.000
_cell.length_c   1.000
_cell.angle_alpha   90.00
_cell.angle_beta   90.00
_cell.angle_gamma   90.00
#
_symmetry.space_group_name_H-M   'P 1'
#
loop_
_entity.id
_entity.type
_entity.pdbx_description
1 polymer ?
#
loop_
_entity_poly.entity_id
_entity_poly.type
_entity_poly.pdbx_seq_one_letter_code
_entity_poly.pdbx_strand_id
1 'polypeptide(L)'
;MPTMNIIQAVNDALRLEMRRDPNVVVMGEDVGKFGGVFRATSGLQEEFGEDRVIDTPLAEGGIIGTAIGMAIYGLRPVPEIQFADFIYPAFDQIVNELAKFRYRSGGQYTAPMVIRTPYGGGIRGGHYHSQSPEAYFIHTPGLKVVIPSNPYDAKGLLISAIRDEDPVIFMEPKRVYRAARGEVPEGEYTLPLGKAAVPRTGKDITLIAYGAMLHTTMEAAEAAAGEGIDCEVIDLRTLLPFDLETILTSVEKTG
;
A
#
# COMPACT_ATOMS: atom_id res chain seq x y z
N MET A 1 0.12 8.76 22.04
CA MET A 1 -0.18 8.44 20.62
C MET A 1 -1.51 7.72 20.57
N PRO A 2 -2.46 8.10 19.70
CA PRO A 2 -3.72 7.37 19.57
C PRO A 2 -3.50 5.94 19.08
N THR A 3 -4.33 5.02 19.55
CA THR A 3 -4.40 3.67 18.99
C THR A 3 -5.31 3.68 17.76
N MET A 4 -4.75 3.33 16.62
CA MET A 4 -5.46 3.25 15.34
C MET A 4 -5.44 1.83 14.80
N ASN A 5 -6.42 1.49 13.97
CA ASN A 5 -6.31 0.37 13.03
C ASN A 5 -5.79 0.85 11.66
N ILE A 6 -5.52 -0.08 10.73
CA ILE A 6 -4.95 0.27 9.41
C ILE A 6 -5.86 1.21 8.63
N ILE A 7 -7.18 1.00 8.66
CA ILE A 7 -8.14 1.86 7.94
C ILE A 7 -8.06 3.31 8.46
N GLN A 8 -8.01 3.47 9.79
CA GLN A 8 -7.86 4.78 10.41
C GLN A 8 -6.53 5.43 10.06
N ALA A 9 -5.44 4.66 10.05
CA ALA A 9 -4.11 5.15 9.68
C ALA A 9 -4.02 5.58 8.20
N VAL A 10 -4.64 4.82 7.30
CA VAL A 10 -4.78 5.18 5.87
C VAL A 10 -5.59 6.46 5.71
N ASN A 11 -6.75 6.56 6.38
CA ASN A 11 -7.59 7.75 6.35
C ASN A 11 -6.85 8.99 6.87
N ASP A 12 -6.07 8.83 7.95
CA ASP A 12 -5.27 9.91 8.54
C ASP A 12 -4.14 10.35 7.62
N ALA A 13 -3.43 9.41 6.99
CA ALA A 13 -2.43 9.71 5.96
C ALA A 13 -3.01 10.50 4.78
N LEU A 14 -4.14 10.05 4.23
CA LEU A 14 -4.84 10.74 3.13
C LEU A 14 -5.24 12.16 3.55
N ARG A 15 -5.85 12.32 4.73
CA ARG A 15 -6.25 13.64 5.25
C ARG A 15 -5.06 14.58 5.40
N LEU A 16 -3.95 14.09 5.95
CA LEU A 16 -2.73 14.90 6.12
C LEU A 16 -2.17 15.36 4.77
N GLU A 17 -2.01 14.46 3.80
CA GLU A 17 -1.48 14.82 2.49
C GLU A 17 -2.43 15.72 1.69
N MET A 18 -3.73 15.52 1.80
CA MET A 18 -4.72 16.39 1.14
C MET A 18 -4.76 17.81 1.72
N ARG A 19 -4.53 17.97 3.03
CA ARG A 19 -4.34 19.30 3.66
C ARG A 19 -3.04 19.94 3.24
N ARG A 20 -1.97 19.15 3.15
CA ARG A 20 -0.61 19.62 2.83
C ARG A 20 -0.50 20.06 1.37
N ASP A 21 -1.06 19.30 0.45
CA ASP A 21 -0.90 19.52 -0.98
C ASP A 21 -2.27 19.60 -1.68
N PRO A 22 -2.63 20.78 -2.26
CA PRO A 22 -3.90 20.94 -2.96
C PRO A 22 -4.01 20.08 -4.22
N ASN A 23 -2.90 19.54 -4.74
CA ASN A 23 -2.88 18.68 -5.92
C ASN A 23 -3.24 17.22 -5.63
N VAL A 24 -3.28 16.81 -4.36
CA VAL A 24 -3.62 15.42 -3.98
C VAL A 24 -5.12 15.20 -4.14
N VAL A 25 -5.54 14.30 -5.01
CA VAL A 25 -6.95 13.97 -5.23
C VAL A 25 -7.19 12.49 -4.98
N VAL A 26 -8.31 12.15 -4.35
CA VAL A 26 -8.75 10.77 -4.13
C VAL A 26 -9.88 10.49 -5.12
N MET A 27 -9.82 9.34 -5.80
CA MET A 27 -10.86 8.97 -6.76
C MET A 27 -11.06 7.46 -6.79
N GLY A 28 -12.27 7.01 -7.09
CA GLY A 28 -12.60 5.59 -7.20
C GLY A 28 -14.09 5.33 -6.98
N GLU A 29 -14.46 4.07 -6.91
CA GLU A 29 -15.84 3.66 -6.68
C GLU A 29 -16.21 3.80 -5.19
N ASP A 30 -17.26 4.58 -4.91
CA ASP A 30 -17.81 4.83 -3.57
C ASP A 30 -16.85 5.52 -2.57
N VAL A 31 -15.74 6.12 -3.03
CA VAL A 31 -14.76 6.80 -2.17
C VAL A 31 -15.23 8.15 -1.63
N GLY A 32 -16.23 8.76 -2.26
CA GLY A 32 -16.77 10.08 -1.95
C GLY A 32 -17.68 10.08 -0.74
N LYS A 33 -18.98 10.33 -0.96
CA LYS A 33 -19.96 10.52 0.12
C LYS A 33 -20.08 9.30 1.03
N PHE A 34 -19.91 8.10 0.48
CA PHE A 34 -19.94 6.87 1.25
C PHE A 34 -18.65 6.64 2.06
N GLY A 35 -17.52 7.21 1.64
CA GLY A 35 -16.24 7.07 2.35
C GLY A 35 -15.52 5.74 2.12
N GLY A 36 -15.85 5.05 1.03
CA GLY A 36 -15.29 3.76 0.61
C GLY A 36 -15.95 2.57 1.29
N VAL A 37 -15.98 1.42 0.62
CA VAL A 37 -16.60 0.18 1.14
C VAL A 37 -15.97 -0.33 2.44
N PHE A 38 -14.68 -0.04 2.64
CA PHE A 38 -13.98 -0.31 3.90
C PHE A 38 -13.97 0.87 4.87
N ARG A 39 -14.47 2.05 4.49
CA ARG A 39 -14.43 3.29 5.28
C ARG A 39 -13.07 4.00 5.31
N ALA A 40 -12.16 3.66 4.39
CA ALA A 40 -10.80 4.25 4.32
C ALA A 40 -10.80 5.74 3.94
N THR A 41 -11.82 6.23 3.24
CA THR A 41 -11.94 7.64 2.81
C THR A 41 -13.07 8.39 3.52
N SER A 42 -13.58 7.84 4.64
CA SER A 42 -14.67 8.47 5.40
C SER A 42 -14.34 9.90 5.82
N GLY A 43 -15.30 10.79 5.59
CA GLY A 43 -15.23 12.21 5.94
C GLY A 43 -14.30 13.05 5.07
N LEU A 44 -13.56 12.45 4.12
CA LEU A 44 -12.64 13.23 3.26
C LEU A 44 -13.43 14.14 2.30
N GLN A 45 -14.51 13.66 1.69
CA GLN A 45 -15.30 14.51 0.78
C GLN A 45 -15.99 15.67 1.50
N GLU A 46 -16.49 15.44 2.72
CA GLU A 46 -17.06 16.51 3.56
C GLU A 46 -16.03 17.60 3.89
N GLU A 47 -14.76 17.21 4.06
CA GLU A 47 -13.66 18.11 4.41
C GLU A 47 -13.07 18.85 3.19
N PHE A 48 -12.87 18.15 2.06
CA PHE A 48 -12.13 18.67 0.90
C PHE A 48 -12.99 18.96 -0.34
N GLY A 49 -14.27 18.58 -0.33
CA GLY A 49 -15.20 18.78 -1.44
C GLY A 49 -15.16 17.70 -2.53
N GLU A 50 -16.17 17.72 -3.39
CA GLU A 50 -16.38 16.75 -4.47
C GLU A 50 -15.28 16.82 -5.56
N ASP A 51 -14.63 17.98 -5.74
CA ASP A 51 -13.53 18.15 -6.70
C ASP A 51 -12.22 17.48 -6.26
N ARG A 52 -12.11 17.08 -4.98
CA ARG A 52 -10.90 16.48 -4.40
C ARG A 52 -11.09 15.04 -3.95
N VAL A 53 -12.35 14.61 -3.74
CA VAL A 53 -12.73 13.23 -3.43
C VAL A 53 -13.88 12.83 -4.36
N ILE A 54 -13.53 12.11 -5.42
CA ILE A 54 -14.36 11.96 -6.62
C ILE A 54 -14.86 10.51 -6.72
N ASP A 55 -16.18 10.32 -6.66
CA ASP A 55 -16.80 9.06 -7.05
C ASP A 55 -16.74 8.89 -8.57
N THR A 56 -16.22 7.76 -9.04
CA THR A 56 -16.03 7.47 -10.47
C THR A 56 -17.11 6.52 -11.02
N PRO A 57 -17.31 6.47 -12.35
CA PRO A 57 -18.00 5.33 -12.97
C PRO A 57 -17.30 4.00 -12.64
N LEU A 58 -18.07 2.91 -12.68
CA LEU A 58 -17.59 1.54 -12.43
C LEU A 58 -16.82 1.00 -13.63
N ALA A 59 -15.55 1.39 -13.76
CA ALA A 59 -14.67 1.02 -14.85
C ALA A 59 -13.20 1.27 -14.49
N GLU A 60 -12.50 0.25 -14.00
CA GLU A 60 -11.15 0.39 -13.43
C GLU A 60 -10.13 0.92 -14.44
N GLY A 61 -10.23 0.51 -15.71
CA GLY A 61 -9.41 1.07 -16.78
C GLY A 61 -9.65 2.57 -17.00
N GLY A 62 -10.89 3.04 -16.81
CA GLY A 62 -11.23 4.46 -16.85
C GLY A 62 -10.70 5.22 -15.63
N ILE A 63 -10.78 4.62 -14.44
CA ILE A 63 -10.23 5.18 -13.19
C ILE A 63 -8.73 5.42 -13.34
N ILE A 64 -7.98 4.38 -13.70
CA ILE A 64 -6.51 4.46 -13.82
C ILE A 64 -6.09 5.31 -15.01
N GLY A 65 -6.72 5.18 -16.17
CA GLY A 65 -6.41 6.02 -17.35
C GLY A 65 -6.61 7.51 -17.09
N THR A 66 -7.69 7.87 -16.39
CA THR A 66 -7.95 9.27 -15.98
C THR A 66 -6.91 9.75 -14.98
N ALA A 67 -6.58 8.94 -13.97
CA ALA A 67 -5.59 9.27 -12.96
C ALA A 67 -4.18 9.44 -13.58
N ILE A 68 -3.81 8.64 -14.59
CA ILE A 68 -2.55 8.83 -15.35
C ILE A 68 -2.53 10.23 -15.99
N GLY A 69 -3.60 10.61 -16.69
CA GLY A 69 -3.71 11.94 -17.31
C GLY A 69 -3.61 13.08 -16.30
N MET A 70 -4.29 12.95 -15.15
CA MET A 70 -4.21 13.90 -14.03
C MET A 70 -2.77 14.03 -13.49
N ALA A 71 -2.09 12.91 -13.29
CA ALA A 71 -0.72 12.88 -12.77
C ALA A 71 0.27 13.59 -13.72
N ILE A 72 0.17 13.32 -15.01
CA ILE A 72 1.02 13.94 -16.04
C ILE A 72 0.75 15.45 -16.16
N TYR A 73 -0.51 15.86 -15.97
CA TYR A 73 -0.89 17.28 -16.02
C TYR A 73 -0.35 18.07 -14.82
N GLY A 74 -0.14 17.41 -13.66
CA GLY A 74 0.44 18.02 -12.47
C GLY A 74 -0.34 17.79 -11.17
N LEU A 75 -1.40 16.97 -11.19
CA LEU A 75 -2.04 16.50 -9.96
C LEU A 75 -1.27 15.33 -9.33
N ARG A 76 -1.65 14.95 -8.11
CA ARG A 76 -1.12 13.79 -7.39
C ARG A 76 -2.25 12.82 -7.03
N PRO A 77 -2.82 12.10 -8.00
CA PRO A 77 -3.98 11.28 -7.76
C PRO A 77 -3.65 10.04 -6.91
N VAL A 78 -4.60 9.68 -6.07
CA VAL A 78 -4.60 8.48 -5.23
C VAL A 78 -5.84 7.65 -5.57
N PRO A 79 -5.88 7.01 -6.76
CA PRO A 79 -7.02 6.19 -7.15
C PRO A 79 -7.15 4.94 -6.26
N GLU A 80 -8.38 4.58 -5.91
CA GLU A 80 -8.72 3.33 -5.23
C GLU A 80 -9.32 2.34 -6.24
N ILE A 81 -8.72 1.14 -6.31
CA ILE A 81 -9.35 -0.04 -6.91
C ILE A 81 -10.02 -0.80 -5.76
N GLN A 82 -11.32 -1.09 -5.89
CA GLN A 82 -12.15 -1.51 -4.76
C GLN A 82 -11.67 -2.83 -4.12
N PHE A 83 -11.14 -3.75 -4.94
CA PHE A 83 -10.44 -4.96 -4.52
C PHE A 83 -9.32 -5.27 -5.49
N ALA A 84 -8.19 -5.81 -5.01
CA ALA A 84 -7.04 -6.11 -5.86
C ALA A 84 -7.40 -7.13 -6.96
N ASP A 85 -8.41 -7.95 -6.72
CA ASP A 85 -9.03 -8.87 -7.66
C ASP A 85 -9.63 -8.17 -8.90
N PHE A 86 -10.00 -6.90 -8.79
CA PHE A 86 -10.61 -6.08 -9.85
C PHE A 86 -9.60 -5.14 -10.52
N ILE A 87 -8.30 -5.30 -10.26
CA ILE A 87 -7.29 -4.46 -10.92
C ILE A 87 -7.07 -4.85 -12.39
N TYR A 88 -7.54 -6.04 -12.81
CA TYR A 88 -7.27 -6.61 -14.13
C TYR A 88 -7.88 -5.83 -15.31
N PRO A 89 -9.10 -5.27 -15.25
CA PRO A 89 -9.60 -4.38 -16.29
C PRO A 89 -8.73 -3.11 -16.48
N ALA A 90 -7.97 -2.70 -15.46
CA ALA A 90 -7.00 -1.61 -15.55
C ALA A 90 -5.58 -2.06 -15.88
N PHE A 91 -5.34 -3.35 -16.10
CA PHE A 91 -3.98 -3.90 -16.17
C PHE A 91 -3.15 -3.25 -17.27
N ASP A 92 -3.70 -3.08 -18.47
CA ASP A 92 -3.01 -2.44 -19.59
C ASP A 92 -2.62 -0.98 -19.28
N GLN A 93 -3.52 -0.21 -18.67
CA GLN A 93 -3.23 1.16 -18.22
C GLN A 93 -2.09 1.18 -17.18
N ILE A 94 -2.04 0.20 -16.29
CA ILE A 94 -0.99 0.13 -15.27
C ILE A 94 0.35 -0.27 -15.90
N VAL A 95 0.38 -1.36 -16.67
CA VAL A 95 1.65 -1.96 -17.10
C VAL A 95 2.22 -1.31 -18.35
N ASN A 96 1.41 -0.89 -19.31
CA ASN A 96 1.88 -0.33 -20.58
C ASN A 96 1.93 1.19 -20.59
N GLU A 97 1.02 1.86 -19.88
CA GLU A 97 0.97 3.32 -19.80
C GLU A 97 1.71 3.85 -18.57
N LEU A 98 1.16 3.64 -17.36
CA LEU A 98 1.68 4.21 -16.11
C LEU A 98 3.14 3.84 -15.85
N ALA A 99 3.46 2.55 -15.82
CA ALA A 99 4.80 2.06 -15.49
C ALA A 99 5.88 2.56 -16.45
N LYS A 100 5.51 2.81 -17.71
CA LYS A 100 6.47 3.13 -18.78
C LYS A 100 6.53 4.62 -19.12
N PHE A 101 5.66 5.46 -18.55
CA PHE A 101 5.51 6.85 -19.00
C PHE A 101 6.81 7.67 -18.87
N ARG A 102 7.49 7.56 -17.72
CA ARG A 102 8.80 8.19 -17.48
C ARG A 102 9.85 7.67 -18.47
N TYR A 103 9.91 6.35 -18.67
CA TYR A 103 10.89 5.71 -19.54
C TYR A 103 10.68 6.06 -21.01
N ARG A 104 9.46 5.87 -21.54
CA ARG A 104 9.14 6.08 -22.96
C ARG A 104 9.24 7.54 -23.40
N SER A 105 9.09 8.48 -22.46
CA SER A 105 9.23 9.91 -22.72
C SER A 105 10.66 10.43 -22.55
N GLY A 106 11.63 9.58 -22.18
CA GLY A 106 13.00 10.01 -21.87
C GLY A 106 13.05 10.95 -20.66
N GLY A 107 12.12 10.82 -19.71
CA GLY A 107 12.02 11.66 -18.51
C GLY A 107 11.30 12.99 -18.72
N GLN A 108 10.73 13.27 -19.90
CA GLN A 108 9.97 14.51 -20.14
C GLN A 108 8.66 14.56 -19.34
N TYR A 109 8.04 13.41 -19.10
CA TYR A 109 6.82 13.28 -18.32
C TYR A 109 7.01 12.30 -17.17
N THR A 110 6.41 12.60 -16.03
CA THR A 110 6.31 11.71 -14.86
C THR A 110 4.83 11.45 -14.56
N ALA A 111 4.55 10.44 -13.73
CA ALA A 111 3.19 10.10 -13.33
C ALA A 111 3.15 9.83 -11.82
N PRO A 112 3.31 10.88 -10.98
CA PRO A 112 3.27 10.75 -9.52
C PRO A 112 1.85 10.34 -9.07
N MET A 113 1.67 9.06 -8.76
CA MET A 113 0.36 8.47 -8.49
C MET A 113 0.47 7.27 -7.55
N VAL A 114 -0.52 7.10 -6.67
CA VAL A 114 -0.62 5.94 -5.78
C VAL A 114 -1.92 5.18 -6.04
N ILE A 115 -1.82 3.98 -6.61
CA ILE A 115 -2.97 3.07 -6.73
C ILE A 115 -3.11 2.33 -5.42
N ARG A 116 -4.15 2.64 -4.65
CA ARG A 116 -4.50 1.91 -3.44
C ARG A 116 -5.47 0.78 -3.74
N THR A 117 -5.31 -0.36 -3.09
CA THR A 117 -6.26 -1.46 -3.24
C THR A 117 -6.26 -2.42 -2.05
N PRO A 118 -7.44 -2.83 -1.53
CA PRO A 118 -7.53 -3.92 -0.57
C PRO A 118 -7.08 -5.25 -1.20
N TYR A 119 -6.18 -6.00 -0.56
CA TYR A 119 -5.66 -7.27 -1.08
C TYR A 119 -5.68 -8.42 -0.04
N GLY A 120 -5.49 -9.64 -0.51
CA GLY A 120 -5.28 -10.84 0.32
C GLY A 120 -6.55 -11.51 0.86
N GLY A 121 -6.41 -12.78 1.26
CA GLY A 121 -7.51 -13.65 1.72
C GLY A 121 -7.81 -13.56 3.22
N GLY A 122 -8.30 -14.68 3.79
CA GLY A 122 -8.62 -14.77 5.24
C GLY A 122 -9.94 -14.13 5.66
N ILE A 123 -10.76 -13.71 4.70
CA ILE A 123 -12.06 -13.05 4.94
C ILE A 123 -13.26 -13.79 4.33
N ARG A 124 -13.06 -15.02 3.82
CA ARG A 124 -14.05 -15.81 3.05
C ARG A 124 -14.52 -15.10 1.76
N GLY A 125 -13.60 -14.41 1.09
CA GLY A 125 -13.88 -13.62 -0.13
C GLY A 125 -13.96 -14.43 -1.43
N GLY A 126 -13.74 -15.75 -1.39
CA GLY A 126 -13.76 -16.60 -2.58
C GLY A 126 -12.72 -16.16 -3.63
N HIS A 127 -13.06 -16.36 -4.91
CA HIS A 127 -12.15 -16.09 -6.04
C HIS A 127 -11.85 -14.61 -6.28
N TYR A 128 -12.78 -13.71 -5.93
CA TYR A 128 -12.75 -12.32 -6.39
C TYR A 128 -12.70 -11.28 -5.29
N HIS A 129 -12.53 -11.68 -4.02
CA HIS A 129 -12.22 -10.74 -2.93
C HIS A 129 -11.05 -11.26 -2.06
N SER A 130 -10.16 -12.09 -2.60
CA SER A 130 -9.09 -12.75 -1.81
C SER A 130 -7.73 -12.78 -2.47
N GLN A 131 -7.59 -12.30 -3.71
CA GLN A 131 -6.36 -12.44 -4.46
C GLN A 131 -5.21 -11.61 -3.88
N SER A 132 -4.01 -12.09 -4.18
CA SER A 132 -2.73 -11.44 -3.92
C SER A 132 -1.97 -11.30 -5.26
N PRO A 133 -2.26 -10.23 -6.04
CA PRO A 133 -1.74 -10.07 -7.39
C PRO A 133 -0.39 -9.35 -7.46
N GLU A 134 0.31 -9.13 -6.34
CA GLU A 134 1.56 -8.37 -6.27
C GLU A 134 2.63 -8.86 -7.26
N ALA A 135 2.68 -10.16 -7.55
CA ALA A 135 3.67 -10.76 -8.45
C ALA A 135 3.60 -10.17 -9.86
N TYR A 136 2.41 -9.86 -10.38
CA TYR A 136 2.25 -9.26 -11.70
C TYR A 136 2.92 -7.88 -11.77
N PHE A 137 2.84 -7.12 -10.69
CA PHE A 137 3.33 -5.76 -10.62
C PHE A 137 4.81 -5.69 -10.26
N ILE A 138 5.30 -6.61 -9.41
CA ILE A 138 6.73 -6.77 -9.16
C ILE A 138 7.46 -7.16 -10.46
N HIS A 139 6.80 -7.90 -11.35
CA HIS A 139 7.35 -8.25 -12.65
C HIS A 139 7.32 -7.10 -13.68
N THR A 140 6.74 -5.94 -13.34
CA THR A 140 6.60 -4.80 -14.26
C THR A 140 7.53 -3.66 -13.85
N PRO A 141 8.66 -3.44 -14.55
CA PRO A 141 9.56 -2.34 -14.26
C PRO A 141 8.88 -0.97 -14.40
N GLY A 142 9.27 -0.03 -13.52
CA GLY A 142 8.71 1.31 -13.46
C GLY A 142 7.58 1.49 -12.45
N LEU A 143 7.22 0.42 -11.72
CA LEU A 143 6.32 0.46 -10.57
C LEU A 143 7.10 0.27 -9.27
N LYS A 144 6.60 0.86 -8.19
CA LYS A 144 6.92 0.46 -6.82
C LYS A 144 5.74 -0.32 -6.23
N VAL A 145 6.00 -1.32 -5.40
CA VAL A 145 4.95 -2.16 -4.80
C VAL A 145 5.14 -2.19 -3.28
N VAL A 146 4.13 -1.76 -2.53
CA VAL A 146 4.17 -1.56 -1.08
C VAL A 146 2.98 -2.24 -0.42
N ILE A 147 3.23 -2.97 0.66
CA ILE A 147 2.24 -3.72 1.42
C ILE A 147 2.51 -3.55 2.93
N PRO A 148 1.84 -2.62 3.62
CA PRO A 148 1.97 -2.48 5.06
C PRO A 148 1.32 -3.66 5.81
N SER A 149 1.84 -3.99 7.00
CA SER A 149 1.31 -5.05 7.85
C SER A 149 0.56 -4.54 9.09
N ASN A 150 0.76 -3.27 9.46
CA ASN A 150 0.33 -2.66 10.72
C ASN A 150 0.00 -1.17 10.50
N PRO A 151 -0.73 -0.52 11.42
CA PRO A 151 -1.19 0.86 11.23
C PRO A 151 -0.08 1.92 11.22
N TYR A 152 1.03 1.70 11.94
CA TYR A 152 2.17 2.62 11.91
C TYR A 152 2.81 2.62 10.50
N ASP A 153 3.06 1.43 9.96
CA ASP A 153 3.61 1.29 8.62
C ASP A 153 2.64 1.79 7.55
N ALA A 154 1.34 1.52 7.70
CA ALA A 154 0.33 1.97 6.74
C ALA A 154 0.31 3.49 6.57
N LYS A 155 0.34 4.26 7.66
CA LYS A 155 0.38 5.72 7.57
C LYS A 155 1.71 6.22 7.01
N GLY A 156 2.83 5.80 7.60
CA GLY A 156 4.14 6.32 7.21
C GLY A 156 4.53 5.98 5.78
N LEU A 157 4.21 4.77 5.30
CA LEU A 157 4.50 4.35 3.93
C LEU A 157 3.54 4.98 2.92
N LEU A 158 2.26 5.18 3.26
CA LEU A 158 1.32 5.85 2.35
C LEU A 158 1.67 7.32 2.15
N ILE A 159 2.06 8.03 3.22
CA ILE A 159 2.58 9.40 3.11
C ILE A 159 3.81 9.43 2.19
N SER A 160 4.76 8.52 2.39
CA SER A 160 5.93 8.40 1.51
C SER A 160 5.54 8.11 0.06
N ALA A 161 4.58 7.22 -0.17
CA ALA A 161 4.10 6.86 -1.51
C ALA A 161 3.46 8.05 -2.23
N ILE A 162 2.60 8.82 -1.54
CA ILE A 162 1.94 10.00 -2.12
C ILE A 162 2.96 11.07 -2.53
N ARG A 163 4.08 11.16 -1.81
CA ARG A 163 5.19 12.09 -2.07
C ARG A 163 6.21 11.59 -3.07
N ASP A 164 6.15 10.31 -3.43
CA ASP A 164 7.07 9.73 -4.39
C ASP A 164 6.70 10.19 -5.82
N GLU A 165 7.71 10.41 -6.64
CA GLU A 165 7.54 10.85 -8.03
C GLU A 165 7.33 9.69 -9.01
N ASP A 166 7.51 8.45 -8.54
CA ASP A 166 7.28 7.24 -9.31
C ASP A 166 5.94 6.59 -8.92
N PRO A 167 5.28 5.89 -9.85
CA PRO A 167 4.02 5.21 -9.55
C PRO A 167 4.16 4.14 -8.45
N VAL A 168 3.27 4.18 -7.47
CA VAL A 168 3.24 3.21 -6.37
C VAL A 168 1.92 2.42 -6.39
N ILE A 169 2.01 1.09 -6.29
CA ILE A 169 0.88 0.23 -5.97
C ILE A 169 0.93 -0.09 -4.48
N PHE A 170 -0.09 0.37 -3.76
CA PHE A 170 -0.21 0.26 -2.32
C PHE A 170 -1.32 -0.74 -1.96
N MET A 171 -0.92 -1.94 -1.55
CA MET A 171 -1.85 -3.04 -1.29
C MET A 171 -2.14 -3.19 0.20
N GLU A 172 -3.40 -3.08 0.58
CA GLU A 172 -3.82 -3.01 1.97
C GLU A 172 -4.42 -4.35 2.44
N PRO A 173 -3.81 -5.07 3.40
CA PRO A 173 -4.24 -6.43 3.74
C PRO A 173 -5.59 -6.45 4.46
N LYS A 174 -6.64 -6.80 3.72
CA LYS A 174 -8.03 -6.69 4.21
C LYS A 174 -8.34 -7.56 5.42
N ARG A 175 -7.62 -8.68 5.59
CA ARG A 175 -7.72 -9.56 6.78
C ARG A 175 -7.44 -8.80 8.07
N VAL A 176 -6.48 -7.88 8.06
CA VAL A 176 -5.98 -7.20 9.27
C VAL A 176 -6.35 -5.73 9.35
N TYR A 177 -7.17 -5.23 8.42
CA TYR A 177 -7.62 -3.84 8.36
C TYR A 177 -8.11 -3.27 9.69
N ARG A 178 -8.96 -4.03 10.39
CA ARG A 178 -9.53 -3.67 11.70
C ARG A 178 -8.98 -4.49 12.85
N ALA A 179 -8.37 -5.64 12.54
CA ALA A 179 -7.82 -6.55 13.54
C ALA A 179 -6.47 -6.06 14.07
N ALA A 180 -5.58 -5.59 13.18
CA ALA A 180 -4.33 -4.97 13.60
C ALA A 180 -4.61 -3.57 14.16
N ARG A 181 -4.21 -3.35 15.41
CA ARG A 181 -4.26 -2.07 16.11
C ARG A 181 -2.90 -1.78 16.72
N GLY A 182 -2.51 -0.52 16.73
CA GLY A 182 -1.22 -0.09 17.25
C GLY A 182 -1.19 1.41 17.51
N GLU A 183 -0.19 1.85 18.27
CA GLU A 183 0.06 3.27 18.46
C GLU A 183 0.55 3.90 17.16
N VAL A 184 -0.10 4.99 16.78
CA VAL A 184 0.26 5.77 15.58
C VAL A 184 0.53 7.21 16.02
N PRO A 185 1.72 7.77 15.75
CA PRO A 185 2.00 9.17 16.03
C PRO A 185 0.97 10.09 15.37
N GLU A 186 0.54 11.12 16.11
CA GLU A 186 -0.24 12.21 15.53
C GLU A 186 0.63 13.05 14.60
N GLY A 187 0.01 13.75 13.66
CA GLY A 187 0.73 14.57 12.69
C GLY A 187 1.52 13.75 11.68
N GLU A 188 2.40 14.42 10.95
CA GLU A 188 3.10 13.83 9.83
C GLU A 188 4.34 13.03 10.24
N TYR A 189 4.53 11.85 9.66
CA TYR A 189 5.81 11.16 9.58
C TYR A 189 5.86 10.30 8.32
N THR A 190 7.07 10.00 7.85
CA THR A 190 7.32 9.17 6.67
C THR A 190 8.14 7.95 7.04
N LEU A 191 7.93 6.85 6.34
CA LEU A 191 8.81 5.68 6.37
C LEU A 191 9.46 5.46 5.00
N PRO A 192 10.75 5.12 4.93
CA PRO A 192 11.42 4.93 3.66
C PRO A 192 10.81 3.77 2.87
N LEU A 193 10.45 4.03 1.60
CA LEU A 193 10.13 2.96 0.65
C LEU A 193 11.41 2.16 0.36
N GLY A 194 11.26 0.87 0.08
CA GLY A 194 12.38 -0.04 -0.18
C GLY A 194 13.17 -0.46 1.05
N LYS A 195 12.63 -0.23 2.26
CA LYS A 195 13.24 -0.64 3.52
C LYS A 195 12.33 -1.55 4.34
N ALA A 196 12.88 -2.67 4.75
CA ALA A 196 12.20 -3.67 5.57
C ALA A 196 12.21 -3.27 7.05
N ALA A 197 11.43 -3.99 7.85
CA ALA A 197 11.49 -3.96 9.31
C ALA A 197 11.93 -5.31 9.86
N VAL A 198 12.60 -5.29 11.01
CA VAL A 198 12.92 -6.50 11.78
C VAL A 198 12.18 -6.42 13.12
N PRO A 199 10.86 -6.75 13.17
CA PRO A 199 10.08 -6.66 14.41
C PRO A 199 10.51 -7.64 15.49
N ARG A 200 11.23 -8.72 15.13
CA ARG A 200 11.77 -9.71 16.05
C ARG A 200 13.16 -10.10 15.59
N THR A 201 14.16 -9.91 16.44
CA THR A 201 15.52 -10.40 16.19
C THR A 201 15.63 -11.86 16.61
N GLY A 202 16.41 -12.64 15.88
CA GLY A 202 16.77 -14.02 16.25
C GLY A 202 18.09 -14.44 15.61
N LYS A 203 18.46 -15.71 15.77
CA LYS A 203 19.77 -16.24 15.32
C LYS A 203 19.72 -17.62 14.67
N ASP A 204 18.63 -18.36 14.82
CA ASP A 204 18.56 -19.75 14.37
C ASP A 204 17.93 -19.88 12.97
N ILE A 205 16.97 -19.00 12.63
CA ILE A 205 16.32 -19.00 11.31
C ILE A 205 15.76 -17.62 10.96
N THR A 206 15.84 -17.25 9.68
CA THR A 206 15.22 -16.03 9.13
C THR A 206 13.83 -16.35 8.55
N LEU A 207 12.80 -15.63 9.02
CA LEU A 207 11.43 -15.71 8.53
C LEU A 207 11.04 -14.41 7.83
N ILE A 208 10.85 -14.47 6.51
CA ILE A 208 10.50 -13.30 5.70
C ILE A 208 9.00 -13.32 5.41
N ALA A 209 8.31 -12.23 5.73
CA ALA A 209 6.88 -12.07 5.50
C ALA A 209 6.54 -10.62 5.09
N TYR A 210 5.28 -10.41 4.74
CA TYR A 210 4.73 -9.08 4.49
C TYR A 210 3.19 -9.10 4.65
N GLY A 211 2.60 -7.91 4.77
CA GLY A 211 1.15 -7.74 4.88
C GLY A 211 0.52 -8.59 5.99
N ALA A 212 -0.57 -9.29 5.67
CA ALA A 212 -1.28 -10.11 6.67
C ALA A 212 -0.47 -11.32 7.16
N MET A 213 0.48 -11.83 6.36
CA MET A 213 1.26 -13.01 6.74
C MET A 213 2.26 -12.72 7.85
N LEU A 214 2.66 -11.45 8.04
CA LEU A 214 3.50 -11.07 9.17
C LEU A 214 2.93 -11.54 10.51
N HIS A 215 1.62 -11.38 10.71
CA HIS A 215 0.96 -11.76 11.97
C HIS A 215 1.05 -13.27 12.22
N THR A 216 0.78 -14.07 11.19
CA THR A 216 0.92 -15.54 11.27
C THR A 216 2.38 -15.96 11.45
N THR A 217 3.33 -15.27 10.82
CA THR A 217 4.76 -15.52 11.00
C THR A 217 5.23 -15.19 12.41
N MET A 218 4.72 -14.11 13.01
CA MET A 218 5.02 -13.74 14.40
C MET A 218 4.47 -14.77 15.39
N GLU A 219 3.25 -15.27 15.18
CA GLU A 219 2.67 -16.38 15.98
C GLU A 219 3.51 -17.66 15.87
N ALA A 220 3.97 -18.01 14.66
CA ALA A 220 4.83 -19.16 14.43
C ALA A 220 6.21 -19.00 15.10
N ALA A 221 6.81 -17.81 15.03
CA ALA A 221 8.06 -17.49 15.72
C ALA A 221 7.94 -17.62 17.24
N GLU A 222 6.79 -17.26 17.81
CA GLU A 222 6.54 -17.41 19.24
C GLU A 222 6.38 -18.88 19.64
N ALA A 223 5.65 -19.68 18.84
CA ALA A 223 5.54 -21.11 19.06
C ALA A 223 6.91 -21.80 19.00
N ALA A 224 7.73 -21.46 17.99
CA ALA A 224 9.08 -22.00 17.82
C ALA A 224 10.02 -21.65 18.99
N ALA A 225 9.87 -20.46 19.58
CA ALA A 225 10.63 -20.09 20.77
C ALA A 225 10.29 -20.96 22.00
N GLY A 226 9.06 -21.45 22.11
CA GLY A 226 8.67 -22.46 23.11
C GLY A 226 9.42 -23.79 22.96
N GLU A 227 9.94 -24.07 21.76
CA GLU A 227 10.78 -25.23 21.44
C GLU A 227 12.28 -24.90 21.45
N GLY A 228 12.65 -23.67 21.83
CA GLY A 228 14.04 -23.22 21.91
C GLY A 228 14.64 -22.76 20.57
N ILE A 229 13.82 -22.49 19.56
CA ILE A 229 14.26 -21.97 18.24
C ILE A 229 14.06 -20.45 18.21
N ASP A 230 15.16 -19.71 18.03
CA ASP A 230 15.20 -18.25 18.03
C ASP A 230 15.08 -17.68 16.61
N CYS A 231 13.84 -17.43 16.18
CA CYS A 231 13.51 -16.91 14.85
C CYS A 231 13.70 -15.39 14.73
N GLU A 232 14.45 -14.96 13.71
CA GLU A 232 14.40 -13.58 13.21
C GLU A 232 13.20 -13.43 12.27
N VAL A 233 12.40 -12.37 12.45
CA VAL A 233 11.27 -12.08 11.56
C VAL A 233 11.52 -10.76 10.85
N ILE A 234 11.39 -10.78 9.52
CA ILE A 234 11.45 -9.61 8.64
C ILE A 234 10.07 -9.33 8.06
N ASP A 235 9.62 -8.09 8.19
CA ASP A 235 8.53 -7.52 7.38
C ASP A 235 9.13 -6.76 6.20
N LEU A 236 8.94 -7.24 4.97
CA LEU A 236 9.52 -6.60 3.79
C LEU A 236 9.01 -5.18 3.57
N ARG A 237 7.73 -4.90 3.90
CA ARG A 237 6.99 -3.66 3.61
C ARG A 237 6.92 -3.27 2.13
N THR A 238 8.06 -3.10 1.46
CA THR A 238 8.18 -2.84 0.01
C THR A 238 8.66 -4.09 -0.69
N LEU A 239 7.93 -4.50 -1.74
CA LEU A 239 8.26 -5.68 -2.54
C LEU A 239 9.02 -5.31 -3.83
N LEU A 240 8.88 -4.07 -4.30
CA LEU A 240 9.66 -3.54 -5.41
C LEU A 240 9.95 -2.03 -5.19
N PRO A 241 11.23 -1.62 -5.11
CA PRO A 241 12.39 -2.48 -4.83
C PRO A 241 12.32 -3.05 -3.41
N PHE A 242 12.70 -4.30 -3.22
CA PHE A 242 12.79 -4.90 -1.88
C PHE A 242 14.17 -4.65 -1.24
N ASP A 243 14.23 -4.73 0.08
CA ASP A 243 15.43 -4.42 0.87
C ASP A 243 16.41 -5.60 0.91
N LEU A 244 17.18 -5.76 -0.17
CA LEU A 244 18.12 -6.88 -0.33
C LEU A 244 19.17 -6.91 0.79
N GLU A 245 19.63 -5.74 1.25
CA GLU A 245 20.64 -5.63 2.32
C GLU A 245 20.16 -6.25 3.63
N THR A 246 18.95 -5.89 4.08
CA THR A 246 18.36 -6.44 5.31
C THR A 246 18.14 -7.95 5.20
N ILE A 247 17.68 -8.44 4.03
CA ILE A 247 17.48 -9.87 3.80
C ILE A 247 18.80 -10.63 3.87
N LEU A 248 19.83 -10.17 3.15
CA LEU A 248 21.13 -10.85 3.12
C LEU A 248 21.79 -10.85 4.50
N THR A 249 21.74 -9.73 5.22
CA THR A 249 22.31 -9.62 6.58
C THR A 249 21.67 -10.63 7.54
N SER A 250 20.34 -10.80 7.46
CA SER A 250 19.59 -11.75 8.28
C SER A 250 19.92 -13.20 7.92
N VAL A 251 19.92 -13.53 6.62
CA VAL A 251 20.22 -14.89 6.15
C VAL A 251 21.67 -15.26 6.45
N GLU A 252 22.64 -14.38 6.22
CA GLU A 252 24.05 -14.62 6.57
C GLU A 252 24.24 -14.90 8.07
N LYS A 253 23.44 -14.26 8.93
CA LYS A 253 23.47 -14.48 10.36
C LYS A 253 22.86 -15.83 10.76
N THR A 254 21.75 -16.24 10.12
CA THR A 254 20.98 -17.43 10.53
C THR A 254 21.34 -18.71 9.78
N GLY A 255 22.11 -18.62 8.69
CA GLY A 255 22.40 -19.72 7.76
C GLY A 255 21.41 -19.82 6.61
#